data_AF-A0A7G9W8F1-F1
#
_entry.id   AF-A0A7G9W8F1-F1
#
_cell.length_a   1.000
_cell.length_b   1.000
_cell.length_c   1.000
_cell.angle_alpha   90.00
_cell.angle_beta   90.00
_cell.angle_gamma   90.00
#
_symmetry.space_group_name_H-M   'P 1'
#
loop_
_entity.id
_entity.type
_entity.pdbx_description
1 polymer ?
#
loop_
_entity_poly.entity_id
_entity_poly.type
_entity_poly.pdbx_seq_one_letter_code
_entity_poly.pdbx_strand_id
1 'polypeptide(L)' 'MTKIEIKAKASELKDVELILKKVREIEKEHICQCTLIQIDLGINKRCEKKI' A
#
# COMPACT_ATOMS: atom_id res chain seq x y z
N MET A 1 -8.72 -9.21 19.51
CA MET A 1 -8.82 -8.93 18.06
C MET A 1 -7.46 -8.51 17.58
N THR A 2 -6.88 -9.24 16.63
CA THR A 2 -5.53 -8.97 16.11
C THR A 2 -5.64 -7.93 15.00
N LYS A 3 -4.97 -6.79 15.17
CA LYS A 3 -4.87 -5.75 14.13
C LYS A 3 -3.62 -6.00 13.31
N ILE A 4 -3.77 -6.07 11.99
CA ILE A 4 -2.66 -6.25 11.06
C ILE A 4 -2.39 -4.93 10.37
N GLU A 5 -1.18 -4.41 10.55
CA GLU A 5 -0.72 -3.19 9.90
C GLU A 5 0.03 -3.54 8.63
N ILE A 6 -0.45 -3.05 7.49
CA ILE A 6 0.14 -3.34 6.18
C ILE A 6 0.86 -2.09 5.68
N LYS A 7 2.17 -2.24 5.42
CA LYS A 7 3.00 -1.26 4.71
C LYS A 7 3.35 -1.81 3.35
N ALA A 8 3.01 -1.09 2.30
CA ALA A 8 3.25 -1.52 0.93
C ALA A 8 4.04 -0.45 0.17
N LYS A 9 4.82 -0.89 -0.82
CA LYS A 9 5.51 -0.01 -1.76
C LYS A 9 4.90 -0.22 -3.13
N ALA A 10 4.49 0.86 -3.77
CA ALA A 10 3.89 0.87 -5.09
C ALA A 10 4.78 1.72 -6.01
N SER A 11 5.05 1.24 -7.23
CA SER A 11 5.80 2.03 -8.21
C SER A 11 4.86 2.86 -9.06
N GLU A 12 3.65 2.37 -9.29
CA GLU A 12 2.62 3.03 -10.08
C GLU A 12 1.29 3.09 -9.31
N LEU A 13 0.41 4.03 -9.68
CA LEU A 13 -0.93 4.13 -9.09
C LEU A 13 -1.77 2.85 -9.29
N LYS A 14 -1.50 2.09 -10.35
CA LYS A 14 -2.18 0.81 -10.59
C LYS A 14 -1.82 -0.26 -9.54
N ASP A 15 -0.61 -0.24 -9.01
CA ASP A 15 -0.20 -1.15 -7.95
C ASP A 15 -0.97 -0.88 -6.65
N VAL A 16 -1.32 0.39 -6.39
CA VAL A 16 -2.11 0.79 -5.22
C VAL A 16 -3.47 0.09 -5.21
N GLU A 17 -4.17 0.06 -6.34
CA GLU A 17 -5.45 -0.63 -6.46
C GLU A 17 -5.32 -2.14 -6.21
N LEU A 18 -4.25 -2.75 -6.72
CA LEU A 18 -3.95 -4.16 -6.50
C LEU A 18 -3.65 -4.46 -5.02
N ILE A 19 -2.87 -3.62 -4.37
CA ILE A 19 -2.56 -3.72 -2.94
C ILE A 19 -3.85 -3.63 -2.12
N LEU A 20 -4.71 -2.65 -2.41
CA LEU A 20 -6.00 -2.48 -1.73
C LEU A 20 -6.92 -3.70 -1.89
N LYS A 21 -6.96 -4.30 -3.09
CA LYS A 21 -7.72 -5.55 -3.32
C LYS A 21 -7.17 -6.70 -2.46
N LYS A 22 -5.85 -6.91 -2.48
CA LYS A 22 -5.21 -7.97 -1.67
C LYS A 22 -5.44 -7.79 -0.18
N VAL A 23 -5.38 -6.56 0.32
CA VAL A 23 -5.65 -6.26 1.73
C VAL A 23 -7.06 -6.71 2.11
N ARG A 24 -8.07 -6.39 1.28
CA ARG A 24 -9.46 -6.82 1.52
C ARG A 24 -9.65 -8.33 1.44
N GLU A 25 -8.92 -9.02 0.56
CA GLU A 25 -8.95 -10.48 0.50
C GLU A 25 -8.38 -11.10 1.78
N ILE A 26 -7.24 -10.59 2.27
CA ILE A 26 -6.64 -11.02 3.53
C ILE A 26 -7.59 -10.77 4.71
N GLU A 27 -8.27 -9.62 4.75
CA GLU A 27 -9.27 -9.33 5.79
C GLU A 27 -10.41 -10.36 5.81
N LYS A 28 -10.91 -10.73 4.62
CA LYS A 28 -11.96 -11.76 4.49
C LYS A 28 -11.47 -13.15 4.88
N GLU A 29 -10.27 -13.52 4.44
CA GLU A 29 -9.73 -14.86 4.64
C GLU A 29 -9.34 -15.11 6.10
N HIS A 30 -8.74 -14.12 6.76
CA HIS A 30 -8.23 -14.27 8.12
C HIS A 30 -9.20 -13.78 9.21
N ILE A 31 -10.39 -13.28 8.85
CA ILE A 31 -11.39 -12.71 9.78
C ILE A 31 -10.69 -11.71 10.72
N CYS A 32 -9.83 -10.87 10.15
CA CYS A 32 -9.02 -9.91 10.89
C CYS A 32 -9.19 -8.52 10.30
N GLN A 33 -9.00 -7.51 11.13
CA GLN A 33 -9.06 -6.13 10.69
C GLN A 33 -7.66 -5.70 10.23
N CYS A 34 -7.49 -5.54 8.91
CA CYS A 34 -6.24 -5.08 8.35
C CYS A 34 -6.35 -3.57 8.11
N THR A 35 -5.40 -2.82 8.65
CA THR A 35 -5.30 -1.39 8.38
C THR A 35 -4.10 -1.14 7.48
N LEU A 36 -4.36 -0.69 6.25
CA LEU A 36 -3.30 -0.21 5.37
C LEU A 36 -2.88 1.17 5.86
N ILE A 37 -1.72 1.24 6.51
CA ILE A 37 -1.26 2.46 7.19
C ILE A 37 -0.39 3.34 6.30
N GLN A 38 0.28 2.75 5.31
CA GLN A 38 1.21 3.49 4.45
C GLN A 38 1.41 2.80 3.11
N ILE A 39 1.33 3.59 2.03
CA ILE A 39 1.77 3.18 0.71
C ILE A 39 2.87 4.14 0.28
N ASP A 40 4.09 3.63 0.16
CA ASP A 40 5.19 4.37 -0.43
C ASP A 40 5.05 4.29 -1.94
N LEU A 41 4.50 5.35 -2.54
CA LEU A 41 4.58 5.52 -3.97
C LEU A 41 6.02 5.93 -4.27
N GLY A 42 6.81 5.01 -4.83
CA GLY A 42 8.19 5.21 -5.22
C GLY A 42 8.33 6.19 -6.39
N ILE A 43 7.54 7.27 -6.40
CA ILE A 43 7.61 8.39 -7.33
C ILE A 43 8.95 9.07 -7.07
N ASN A 44 9.98 8.52 -7.70
CA ASN A 44 11.27 9.13 -7.81
C ASN A 44 11.15 10.29 -8.81
N LYS A 45 10.33 11.30 -8.47
CA LYS A 45 10.50 12.64 -9.04
C LYS A 45 11.78 13.16 -8.42
N ARG A 46 12.90 12.74 -9.01
CA ARG A 46 14.13 13.52 -8.99
C ARG A 46 13.74 14.88 -9.56
N CYS A 47 13.36 15.82 -8.70
CA CYS A 47 13.33 17.22 -9.06
C CYS A 47 14.79 17.57 -9.36
N GLU A 48 15.19 17.41 -10.63
CA GLU A 48 16.44 17.95 -11.13
C GLU A 48 16.32 19.47 -11.04
N LYS A 49 16.79 19.99 -9.91
CA LYS A 49 16.94 21.42 -9.69
C LYS A 49 18.06 21.87 -10.64
N LYS A 50 17.71 22.22 -11.89
CA LYS A 50 18.57 23.01 -12.78
C LYS A 50 18.72 24.39 -12.13
N ILE A 51 19.85 24.63 -11.47
CA ILE A 51 20.41 25.95 -11.18
C ILE A 51 21.71 26.03 -11.97
#